data_AF-A0A316EBV1-F1
#
_entry.id   AF-A0A316EBV1-F1
#
_cell.length_a   1.000
_cell.length_b   1.000
_cell.length_c   1.000
_cell.angle_alpha   90.00
_cell.angle_beta   90.00
_cell.angle_gamma   90.00
#
_symmetry.space_group_name_H-M   'P 1'
#
loop_
_entity.id
_entity.type
_entity.pdbx_description
1 polymer ?
#
loop_
_entity_poly.entity_id
_entity_poly.type
_entity_poly.pdbx_seq_one_letter_code
_entity_poly.pdbx_strand_id
1 'polypeptide(L)'
;MGIFDIFRRKKDESYYHGEKEIISQHKFSTIEEIIEFMFQNQSELNIILYNKASDEEVELFEQSKIHLPDDIKQFYKFCNGFYSNEDMFRIIPLNEIIDNGDDEYLKNKTSFHIGEYMIYCDLWTIDINPNNKNDYIIYQNTGERIIILTKSFVEFLECYINRGVYEGLYNWAEIKKPKSGL
;
A
#
# COMPACT_ATOMS: atom_id res chain seq x y z
N MET A 1 -54.73 -5.85 -10.72
CA MET A 1 -53.51 -5.60 -11.51
C MET A 1 -53.55 -4.13 -11.91
N GLY A 2 -52.75 -3.20 -11.37
CA GLY A 2 -51.79 -3.21 -10.26
C GLY A 2 -51.89 -1.85 -9.55
N ILE A 3 -51.74 -1.87 -8.23
CA ILE A 3 -51.73 -0.72 -7.34
C ILE A 3 -50.25 -0.39 -7.10
N PHE A 4 -49.96 0.89 -6.83
CA PHE A 4 -48.68 1.46 -6.38
C PHE A 4 -47.84 2.22 -7.41
N ASP A 5 -48.45 3.29 -7.93
CA ASP A 5 -47.87 4.64 -7.81
C ASP A 5 -47.66 5.01 -6.33
N ILE A 6 -46.52 4.64 -5.74
CA ILE A 6 -45.99 5.32 -4.53
C ILE A 6 -44.45 5.29 -4.60
N PHE A 7 -43.84 6.46 -4.43
CA PHE A 7 -42.40 6.79 -4.33
C PHE A 7 -41.67 7.24 -5.61
N ARG A 8 -42.17 8.34 -6.17
CA ARG A 8 -41.30 9.44 -6.62
C ARG A 8 -40.92 10.28 -5.39
N ARG A 9 -39.74 10.08 -4.79
CA ARG A 9 -39.08 11.09 -3.93
C ARG A 9 -37.65 10.70 -3.52
N LYS A 10 -36.72 11.62 -3.86
CA LYS A 10 -35.40 11.91 -3.26
C LYS A 10 -34.31 10.87 -3.54
N LYS A 11 -33.29 11.22 -4.35
CA LYS A 11 -32.03 11.83 -3.90
C LYS A 11 -31.49 11.12 -2.66
N ASP A 12 -30.58 10.18 -2.90
CA ASP A 12 -29.43 9.90 -2.05
C ASP A 12 -28.24 9.58 -2.98
N GLU A 13 -27.91 10.54 -3.84
CA GLU A 13 -26.57 10.70 -4.44
C GLU A 13 -25.66 11.38 -3.41
N SER A 14 -25.47 10.77 -2.25
CA SER A 14 -24.63 11.33 -1.20
C SER A 14 -24.02 10.24 -0.32
N TYR A 15 -23.28 9.31 -0.92
CA TYR A 15 -22.29 8.53 -0.18
C TYR A 15 -21.05 8.37 -1.05
N TYR A 16 -19.97 9.01 -0.59
CA TYR A 16 -18.59 8.99 -1.10
C TYR A 16 -18.30 9.75 -2.39
N HIS A 17 -18.52 11.06 -2.40
CA HIS A 17 -17.61 11.99 -3.08
C HIS A 17 -17.42 13.18 -2.12
N GLY A 18 -16.61 12.96 -1.08
CA GLY A 18 -15.85 14.07 -0.55
C GLY A 18 -14.86 14.43 -1.65
N GLU A 19 -15.11 15.52 -2.36
CA GLU A 19 -14.08 16.12 -3.21
C GLU A 19 -12.89 16.37 -2.29
N LYS A 20 -11.87 15.49 -2.34
CA LYS A 20 -10.56 15.84 -1.80
C LYS A 20 -10.15 17.06 -2.60
N GLU A 21 -10.23 18.24 -1.98
CA GLU A 21 -9.41 19.37 -2.37
C GLU A 21 -8.03 18.78 -2.64
N ILE A 22 -7.55 18.91 -3.87
CA ILE A 22 -6.29 18.31 -4.30
C ILE A 22 -5.24 18.81 -3.31
N ILE A 23 -4.89 17.95 -2.36
CA ILE A 23 -3.76 18.17 -1.47
C ILE A 23 -2.61 18.45 -2.42
N SER A 24 -1.98 19.61 -2.27
CA SER A 24 -0.84 20.02 -3.09
C SER A 24 0.07 18.81 -3.31
N GLN A 25 0.42 18.49 -4.56
CA GLN A 25 1.25 17.32 -4.83
C GLN A 25 2.53 17.43 -4.01
N HIS A 26 2.64 16.61 -2.96
CA HIS A 26 3.80 16.56 -2.11
C HIS A 26 4.84 15.71 -2.81
N LYS A 27 6.05 16.23 -2.86
CA LYS A 27 7.20 15.49 -3.36
C LYS A 27 8.10 15.18 -2.20
N PHE A 28 8.39 13.91 -2.02
CA PHE A 28 9.27 13.39 -0.98
C PHE A 28 10.54 12.84 -1.63
N SER A 29 11.66 13.12 -0.99
CA SER A 29 12.99 12.65 -1.41
C SER A 29 13.48 11.51 -0.53
N THR A 30 13.01 11.44 0.72
CA THR A 30 13.44 10.43 1.69
C THR A 30 12.28 9.82 2.47
N ILE A 31 12.54 8.70 3.13
CA ILE A 31 11.53 8.04 3.96
C ILE A 31 11.24 8.82 5.25
N GLU A 32 12.21 9.58 5.77
CA GLU A 32 12.04 10.48 6.91
C GLU A 32 10.99 11.55 6.61
N GLU A 33 11.04 12.16 5.42
CA GLU A 33 10.07 13.18 5.03
C GLU A 33 8.65 12.59 4.93
N ILE A 34 8.52 11.36 4.41
CA ILE A 34 7.25 10.62 4.40
C ILE A 34 6.74 10.37 5.82
N ILE A 35 7.61 9.86 6.70
CA ILE A 35 7.30 9.54 8.10
C ILE A 35 6.82 10.79 8.84
N GLU A 36 7.56 11.89 8.73
CA GLU A 36 7.22 13.16 9.37
C GLU A 36 5.88 13.69 8.87
N PHE A 37 5.67 13.64 7.55
CA PHE A 37 4.42 14.05 6.94
C PHE A 37 3.23 13.21 7.41
N MET A 38 3.35 11.87 7.38
CA MET A 38 2.29 10.97 7.82
C MET A 38 1.96 11.20 9.29
N PHE A 39 2.97 11.41 10.14
CA PHE A 39 2.77 11.66 11.57
C PHE A 39 2.01 12.97 11.84
N GLN A 40 2.35 14.03 11.12
CA GLN A 40 1.73 15.36 11.27
C GLN A 40 0.31 15.40 10.69
N ASN A 41 0.01 14.58 9.68
CA ASN A 41 -1.21 14.66 8.89
C ASN A 41 -2.13 13.43 9.01
N GLN A 42 -2.00 12.62 10.09
CA GLN A 42 -2.77 11.38 10.27
C GLN A 42 -4.28 11.56 10.10
N SER A 43 -4.83 12.63 10.68
CA SER A 43 -6.27 12.92 10.60
C SER A 43 -6.71 13.32 9.19
N GLU A 44 -5.86 14.04 8.44
CA GLU A 44 -6.16 14.47 7.07
C GLU A 44 -6.06 13.30 6.09
N LEU A 45 -5.09 12.42 6.31
CA LEU A 45 -4.89 11.19 5.56
C LEU A 45 -5.87 10.08 5.95
N ASN A 46 -6.64 10.26 7.04
CA ASN A 46 -7.51 9.26 7.64
C ASN A 46 -6.79 7.91 7.90
N ILE A 47 -5.55 8.00 8.37
CA ILE A 47 -4.73 6.84 8.70
C ILE A 47 -4.57 6.68 10.22
N ILE A 48 -4.39 5.44 10.63
CA ILE A 48 -4.02 5.03 11.97
C ILE A 48 -2.64 4.37 11.87
N LEU A 49 -1.62 5.03 12.38
CA LEU A 49 -0.27 4.47 12.47
C LEU A 49 -0.25 3.42 13.58
N TYR A 50 0.34 2.26 13.29
CA TYR A 50 0.57 1.25 14.32
C TYR A 50 1.77 1.62 15.20
N ASN A 51 1.90 0.94 16.34
CA ASN A 51 3.09 1.08 17.18
C ASN A 51 4.35 0.72 16.37
N LYS A 52 5.48 1.34 16.67
CA LYS A 52 6.78 0.97 16.09
C LYS A 52 7.07 -0.52 16.27
N ALA A 53 7.75 -1.12 15.29
CA ALA A 53 8.32 -2.45 15.45
C ALA A 53 9.49 -2.37 16.46
N SER A 54 9.52 -3.34 17.37
CA SER A 54 10.65 -3.61 18.23
C SER A 54 11.85 -4.13 17.43
N ASP A 55 13.05 -4.03 18.00
CA ASP A 55 14.23 -4.60 17.35
C ASP A 55 14.09 -6.12 17.23
N GLU A 56 13.45 -6.77 18.21
CA GLU A 56 13.16 -8.21 18.18
C GLU A 56 12.19 -8.60 17.06
N GLU A 57 11.15 -7.82 16.78
CA GLU A 57 10.23 -8.06 15.66
C GLU A 57 10.95 -7.94 14.31
N VAL A 58 11.83 -6.94 14.18
CA VAL A 58 12.61 -6.76 12.95
C VAL A 58 13.62 -7.89 12.77
N GLU A 59 14.32 -8.30 13.84
CA GLU A 59 15.24 -9.44 13.79
C GLU A 59 14.51 -10.75 13.45
N LEU A 60 13.36 -11.00 14.07
CA LEU A 60 12.55 -12.19 13.79
C LEU A 60 12.11 -12.21 12.33
N PHE A 61 11.70 -11.07 11.77
CA PHE A 61 11.37 -10.97 10.35
C PHE A 61 12.57 -11.30 9.46
N GLU A 62 13.72 -10.65 9.70
CA GLU A 62 14.91 -10.81 8.85
C GLU A 62 15.48 -12.24 8.92
N GLN A 63 15.35 -12.93 10.07
CA GLN A 63 15.72 -14.34 10.23
C GLN A 63 14.75 -15.29 9.52
N SER A 64 13.47 -14.93 9.44
CA SER A 64 12.42 -15.80 8.90
C SER A 64 12.21 -15.63 7.40
N LYS A 65 12.55 -14.45 6.85
CA LYS A 65 12.27 -14.08 5.46
C LYS A 65 13.52 -13.58 4.74
N ILE A 66 13.86 -12.30 4.92
CA ILE A 66 14.99 -11.64 4.26
C ILE A 66 15.33 -10.32 4.96
N HIS A 67 16.59 -9.88 4.86
CA HIS A 67 16.99 -8.56 5.36
C HIS A 67 16.22 -7.43 4.67
N LEU A 68 15.64 -6.55 5.48
CA LEU A 68 14.87 -5.42 4.98
C LEU A 68 15.78 -4.37 4.32
N PRO A 69 15.32 -3.72 3.24
CA PRO A 69 15.91 -2.49 2.73
C PRO A 69 15.96 -1.43 3.84
N ASP A 70 16.96 -0.56 3.81
CA ASP A 70 17.20 0.40 4.90
C ASP A 70 16.04 1.37 5.11
N ASP A 71 15.44 1.86 4.02
CA ASP A 71 14.28 2.76 4.05
C ASP A 71 13.04 2.08 4.64
N ILE A 72 12.76 0.84 4.25
CA ILE A 72 11.62 0.06 4.76
C ILE A 72 11.84 -0.30 6.23
N LYS A 73 13.06 -0.70 6.61
CA LYS A 73 13.41 -0.97 8.01
C LYS A 73 13.22 0.27 8.87
N GLN A 74 13.62 1.43 8.38
CA GLN A 74 13.42 2.71 9.05
C GLN A 74 11.95 3.04 9.24
N PHE A 75 11.13 2.82 8.21
CA PHE A 75 9.68 2.96 8.32
C PHE A 75 9.09 2.05 9.41
N TYR A 76 9.41 0.76 9.40
CA TYR A 76 8.91 -0.18 10.42
C TYR A 76 9.35 0.18 11.85
N LYS A 77 10.56 0.71 12.02
CA LYS A 77 11.06 1.24 13.30
C LYS A 77 10.34 2.50 13.77
N PHE A 78 9.65 3.21 12.87
CA PHE A 78 8.81 4.34 13.20
C PHE A 78 7.37 3.90 13.48
N CYS A 79 6.76 3.15 12.58
CA CYS A 79 5.45 2.52 12.76
C CYS A 79 5.44 1.14 12.10
N ASN A 80 4.89 0.12 12.76
CA ASN A 80 4.86 -1.24 12.23
C ASN A 80 3.75 -1.42 11.18
N GLY A 81 3.65 -0.51 10.21
CA GLY A 81 2.53 -0.38 9.30
C GLY A 81 1.50 0.68 9.71
N PHE A 82 0.43 0.78 8.94
CA PHE A 82 -0.71 1.66 9.20
C PHE A 82 -1.97 1.14 8.52
N TYR A 83 -3.14 1.62 8.95
CA TYR A 83 -4.43 1.38 8.30
C TYR A 83 -5.12 2.69 7.91
N SER A 84 -5.72 2.73 6.71
CA SER A 84 -6.59 3.81 6.24
C SER A 84 -8.04 3.39 6.32
N ASN A 85 -8.86 4.14 7.08
CA ASN A 85 -10.27 3.79 7.25
C ASN A 85 -11.09 4.03 5.98
N GLU A 86 -10.82 5.13 5.27
CA GLU A 86 -11.53 5.51 4.03
C GLU A 86 -11.15 4.60 2.88
N ASP A 87 -9.85 4.37 2.70
CA ASP A 87 -9.34 3.59 1.58
C ASP A 87 -9.27 2.09 1.88
N MET A 88 -9.66 1.61 3.07
CA MET A 88 -9.53 0.21 3.49
C MET A 88 -8.18 -0.44 3.09
N PHE A 89 -7.13 0.39 3.15
CA PHE A 89 -5.78 0.06 2.72
C PHE A 89 -4.86 0.01 3.93
N ARG A 90 -3.87 -0.88 3.91
CA ARG A 90 -2.83 -0.90 4.93
C ARG A 90 -1.48 -1.30 4.42
N ILE A 91 -0.47 -0.85 5.14
CA ILE A 91 0.85 -1.49 5.16
C ILE A 91 0.83 -2.55 6.25
N ILE A 92 1.19 -3.78 5.88
CA ILE A 92 1.02 -4.97 6.71
C ILE A 92 2.12 -4.98 7.81
N PRO A 93 1.78 -5.24 9.08
CA PRO A 93 2.76 -5.42 10.15
C PRO A 93 3.72 -6.59 9.91
N LEU A 94 4.97 -6.48 10.35
CA LEU A 94 5.99 -7.50 10.12
C LEU A 94 5.61 -8.88 10.64
N ASN A 95 5.02 -8.96 11.83
CA ASN A 95 4.59 -10.23 12.43
C ASN A 95 3.53 -10.93 11.59
N GLU A 96 2.61 -10.16 11.00
CA GLU A 96 1.56 -10.71 10.17
C GLU A 96 2.11 -11.18 8.82
N ILE A 97 3.10 -10.50 8.26
CA ILE A 97 3.79 -10.98 7.05
C ILE A 97 4.47 -12.34 7.31
N ILE A 98 5.00 -12.56 8.52
CA ILE A 98 5.56 -13.86 8.92
C ILE A 98 4.44 -14.90 9.04
N ASP A 99 3.37 -14.58 9.76
CA ASP A 99 2.26 -15.50 10.03
C ASP A 99 1.53 -15.92 8.75
N ASN A 100 1.37 -15.01 7.79
CA ASN A 100 0.74 -15.28 6.49
C ASN A 100 1.58 -16.19 5.59
N GLY A 101 2.89 -16.28 5.82
CA GLY A 101 3.76 -17.20 5.09
C GLY A 101 3.98 -16.80 3.63
N ASP A 102 4.12 -17.80 2.75
CA ASP A 102 4.27 -17.63 1.31
C ASP A 102 2.99 -18.10 0.61
N ASP A 103 2.60 -17.43 -0.48
CA ASP A 103 1.47 -17.84 -1.33
C ASP A 103 1.85 -17.89 -2.82
N GLU A 104 0.88 -18.27 -3.66
CA GLU A 104 1.08 -18.42 -5.11
C GLU A 104 1.23 -17.09 -5.88
N TYR A 105 0.97 -15.95 -5.24
CA TYR A 105 1.12 -14.62 -5.82
C TYR A 105 2.52 -14.04 -5.62
N LEU A 106 3.35 -14.68 -4.78
CA LEU A 106 4.77 -14.34 -4.62
C LEU A 106 5.62 -14.87 -5.78
N LYS A 107 6.48 -14.00 -6.32
CA LYS A 107 7.36 -14.34 -7.44
C LYS A 107 8.56 -15.16 -6.99
N ASN A 108 9.15 -14.79 -5.85
CA ASN A 108 10.37 -15.36 -5.31
C ASN A 108 10.23 -15.57 -3.79
N LYS A 109 11.09 -16.40 -3.21
CA LYS A 109 11.19 -16.57 -1.74
C LYS A 109 11.65 -15.31 -1.01
N THR A 110 12.23 -14.37 -1.75
CA THR A 110 12.66 -13.04 -1.30
C THR A 110 11.52 -12.02 -1.38
N SER A 111 10.33 -12.45 -1.80
CA SER A 111 9.16 -11.61 -1.93
C SER A 111 8.24 -11.73 -0.73
N PHE A 112 7.53 -10.66 -0.41
CA PHE A 112 6.45 -10.66 0.58
C PHE A 112 5.47 -9.51 0.33
N HIS A 113 4.20 -9.68 0.74
CA HIS A 113 3.20 -8.63 0.62
C HIS A 113 3.48 -7.52 1.64
N ILE A 114 3.68 -6.30 1.14
CA ILE A 114 3.95 -5.11 1.97
C ILE A 114 2.66 -4.33 2.25
N GLY A 115 1.69 -4.39 1.34
CA GLY A 115 0.42 -3.68 1.50
C GLY A 115 -0.74 -4.45 0.91
N GLU A 116 -1.94 -4.15 1.40
CA GLU A 116 -3.18 -4.75 0.93
C GLU A 116 -4.35 -3.78 0.94
N TYR A 117 -5.33 -4.09 0.12
CA TYR A 117 -6.60 -3.38 0.00
C TYR A 117 -7.76 -4.36 0.19
N MET A 118 -8.75 -3.98 1.01
CA MET A 118 -9.93 -4.78 1.37
C MET A 118 -9.60 -6.25 1.74
N ILE A 119 -8.64 -6.47 2.64
CA ILE A 119 -8.24 -7.80 3.18
C ILE A 119 -8.15 -8.88 2.09
N TYR A 120 -6.94 -9.07 1.55
CA TYR A 120 -6.62 -10.04 0.48
C TYR A 120 -7.32 -9.85 -0.88
N CYS A 121 -8.00 -8.71 -1.15
CA CYS A 121 -8.53 -8.46 -2.49
C CYS A 121 -7.41 -8.09 -3.47
N ASP A 122 -6.57 -7.14 -3.08
CA ASP A 122 -5.41 -6.72 -3.85
C ASP A 122 -4.19 -6.56 -2.97
N LEU A 123 -3.05 -7.01 -3.49
CA LEU A 123 -1.79 -7.08 -2.76
C LEU A 123 -0.69 -6.34 -3.52
N TRP A 124 0.08 -5.54 -2.78
CA TRP A 124 1.33 -4.97 -3.23
C TRP A 124 2.46 -5.75 -2.60
N THR A 125 3.40 -6.16 -3.44
CA THR A 125 4.46 -7.09 -3.05
C THR A 125 5.80 -6.44 -3.27
N ILE A 126 6.69 -6.59 -2.31
CA ILE A 126 8.10 -6.28 -2.50
C ILE A 126 8.87 -7.55 -2.84
N ASP A 127 9.85 -7.45 -3.73
CA ASP A 127 10.84 -8.49 -4.01
C ASP A 127 12.25 -7.92 -3.87
N ILE A 128 13.03 -8.49 -2.96
CA ILE A 128 14.35 -7.98 -2.57
C ILE A 128 15.46 -8.80 -3.25
N ASN A 129 16.47 -8.12 -3.81
CA ASN A 129 17.65 -8.79 -4.33
C ASN A 129 18.47 -9.39 -3.17
N PRO A 130 18.69 -10.72 -3.14
CA PRO A 130 19.41 -11.38 -2.05
C PRO A 130 20.89 -10.95 -1.94
N ASN A 131 21.47 -10.36 -2.99
CA ASN A 131 22.85 -9.90 -2.99
C ASN A 131 23.00 -8.43 -2.57
N ASN A 132 21.91 -7.67 -2.61
CA ASN A 132 21.88 -6.27 -2.20
C ASN A 132 20.47 -5.92 -1.73
N LYS A 133 20.26 -5.88 -0.42
CA LYS A 133 18.95 -5.62 0.19
C LYS A 133 18.32 -4.28 -0.23
N ASN A 134 19.13 -3.31 -0.65
CA ASN A 134 18.63 -2.01 -1.11
C ASN A 134 18.31 -1.97 -2.61
N ASP A 135 18.52 -3.07 -3.34
CA ASP A 135 18.00 -3.27 -4.70
C ASP A 135 16.75 -4.14 -4.62
N TYR A 136 15.59 -3.52 -4.75
CA TYR A 136 14.30 -4.19 -4.68
C TYR A 136 13.32 -3.62 -5.70
N ILE A 137 12.21 -4.32 -5.90
CA ILE A 137 11.07 -3.86 -6.69
C ILE A 137 9.80 -3.95 -5.86
N ILE A 138 8.87 -3.01 -6.08
CA ILE A 138 7.48 -3.13 -5.63
C ILE A 138 6.62 -3.39 -6.85
N TYR A 139 5.77 -4.41 -6.77
CA TYR A 139 4.94 -4.88 -7.86
C TYR A 139 3.54 -5.26 -7.39
N GLN A 140 2.61 -5.34 -8.35
CA GLN A 140 1.30 -5.97 -8.17
C GLN A 140 1.23 -7.23 -9.03
N ASN A 141 0.71 -8.32 -8.48
CA ASN A 141 0.42 -9.54 -9.22
C ASN A 141 -1.10 -9.65 -9.43
N THR A 142 -1.54 -9.62 -10.69
CA THR A 142 -2.96 -9.71 -11.03
C THR A 142 -3.41 -11.13 -11.35
N GLY A 143 -2.60 -12.14 -11.00
CA GLY A 143 -2.76 -13.55 -11.40
C GLY A 143 -2.35 -13.82 -12.86
N GLU A 144 -2.70 -12.91 -13.77
CA GLU A 144 -2.32 -13.01 -15.19
C GLU A 144 -0.90 -12.52 -15.47
N ARG A 145 -0.42 -11.54 -14.69
CA ARG A 145 0.86 -10.88 -14.92
C ARG A 145 1.37 -10.17 -13.68
N ILE A 146 2.67 -9.90 -13.69
CA ILE A 146 3.37 -9.04 -12.73
C ILE A 146 3.55 -7.65 -13.33
N ILE A 147 3.12 -6.63 -12.61
CA ILE A 147 3.28 -5.21 -12.99
C ILE A 147 4.26 -4.58 -12.01
N ILE A 148 5.46 -4.26 -12.49
CA ILE A 148 6.46 -3.56 -11.69
C ILE A 148 6.07 -2.08 -11.61
N LEU A 149 5.85 -1.59 -10.39
CA LEU A 149 5.42 -0.22 -10.15
C LEU A 149 6.63 0.70 -10.00
N THR A 150 7.52 0.35 -9.08
CA THR A 150 8.68 1.16 -8.70
C THR A 150 9.80 0.32 -8.07
N LYS A 151 10.95 0.95 -7.86
CA LYS A 151 12.10 0.47 -7.08
C LYS A 151 12.35 1.34 -5.82
N SER A 152 11.35 2.13 -5.42
CA SER A 152 11.45 3.10 -4.34
C SER A 152 10.20 3.06 -3.48
N PHE A 153 10.39 2.79 -2.19
CA PHE A 153 9.32 2.80 -1.21
C PHE A 153 8.79 4.21 -0.97
N VAL A 154 9.66 5.22 -1.09
CA VAL A 154 9.27 6.63 -1.08
C VAL A 154 8.30 6.93 -2.23
N GLU A 155 8.60 6.51 -3.46
CA GLU A 155 7.68 6.72 -4.59
C GLU A 155 6.34 6.00 -4.41
N PHE A 156 6.39 4.80 -3.81
CA PHE A 156 5.18 4.03 -3.52
C PHE A 156 4.28 4.74 -2.52
N LEU A 157 4.83 5.17 -1.38
CA LEU A 157 4.07 5.90 -0.36
C LEU A 157 3.66 7.29 -0.83
N GLU A 158 4.50 7.99 -1.60
CA GLU A 158 4.15 9.28 -2.23
C GLU A 158 2.93 9.14 -3.14
N CYS A 159 2.89 8.07 -3.95
CA CYS A 159 1.76 7.79 -4.84
C CYS A 159 0.47 7.61 -4.03
N TYR A 160 0.52 6.81 -2.96
CA TYR A 160 -0.61 6.60 -2.05
C TYR A 160 -1.02 7.89 -1.32
N ILE A 161 -0.07 8.63 -0.74
CA ILE A 161 -0.35 9.86 0.03
C ILE A 161 -1.03 10.91 -0.85
N ASN A 162 -0.56 11.09 -2.08
CA ASN A 162 -1.08 12.14 -2.95
C ASN A 162 -2.39 11.77 -3.64
N ARG A 163 -2.68 10.48 -3.85
CA ARG A 163 -3.76 10.03 -4.76
C ARG A 163 -4.58 8.86 -4.25
N GLY A 164 -4.28 8.34 -3.07
CA GLY A 164 -4.94 7.17 -2.49
C GLY A 164 -4.74 5.88 -3.30
N VAL A 165 -5.62 4.92 -3.07
CA VAL A 165 -5.55 3.60 -3.72
C VAL A 165 -6.02 3.67 -5.18
N TYR A 166 -7.16 4.29 -5.44
CA TYR A 166 -7.80 4.30 -6.76
C TYR A 166 -7.07 5.17 -7.78
N GLU A 167 -6.96 6.47 -7.52
CA GLU A 167 -6.29 7.41 -8.43
C GLU A 167 -4.76 7.34 -8.37
N GLY A 168 -4.22 6.72 -7.31
CA GLY A 168 -2.80 6.48 -7.11
C GLY A 168 -2.40 5.08 -7.57
N LEU A 169 -2.46 4.12 -6.65
CA LEU A 169 -1.85 2.80 -6.83
C LEU A 169 -2.44 2.01 -8.02
N TYR A 170 -3.76 1.97 -8.20
CA TYR A 170 -4.38 1.26 -9.33
C TYR A 170 -4.13 1.97 -10.66
N ASN A 171 -4.39 3.28 -10.75
CA ASN A 171 -4.14 4.03 -11.97
C ASN A 171 -2.66 3.94 -12.38
N TRP A 172 -1.74 3.96 -11.41
CA TRP A 172 -0.32 3.77 -11.68
C TRP A 172 -0.02 2.39 -12.27
N ALA A 173 -0.64 1.34 -11.73
CA ALA A 173 -0.53 -0.01 -12.30
C ALA A 173 -1.06 -0.04 -13.75
N GLU A 174 -2.22 0.54 -14.04
CA GLU A 174 -2.78 0.63 -15.40
C GLU A 174 -1.84 1.33 -16.39
N ILE A 175 -1.24 2.45 -15.99
CA ILE A 175 -0.28 3.19 -16.82
C ILE A 175 0.99 2.37 -17.10
N LYS A 176 1.42 1.57 -16.12
CA LYS A 176 2.62 0.72 -16.19
C LYS A 176 2.37 -0.59 -16.94
N LYS A 177 1.10 -0.98 -17.17
CA LYS A 177 0.79 -2.15 -17.99
C LYS A 177 1.36 -1.94 -19.39
N PRO A 178 2.13 -2.92 -19.93
CA PRO A 178 2.51 -2.88 -21.33
C PRO A 178 1.24 -2.81 -22.17
N LYS A 179 1.15 -1.82 -23.08
CA LYS A 179 0.06 -1.79 -24.05
C LYS A 179 0.11 -3.09 -24.84
N SER A 180 -0.97 -3.87 -24.77
CA SER A 180 -1.16 -5.02 -25.63
C SER A 180 -1.04 -4.53 -27.08
N GLY A 181 -0.01 -4.96 -27.79
CA GLY A 181 0.12 -4.73 -29.22
C GLY A 181 -1.04 -5.42 -29.92
N LEU A 182 -1.86 -4.64 -30.62
CA LEU A 182 -2.64 -5.10 -31.77
C LEU A 182 -1.76 -5.00 -33.01
#